data_AF-A0A074JUQ5-F1
#
_entry.id   AF-A0A074JUQ5-F1
#
_cell.length_a   1.000
_cell.length_b   1.000
_cell.length_c   1.000
_cell.angle_alpha   90.00
_cell.angle_beta   90.00
_cell.angle_gamma   90.00
#
_symmetry.space_group_name_H-M   'P 1'
#
loop_
_entity.id
_entity.type
_entity.pdbx_description
1 polymer ?
#
loop_
_entity_poly.entity_id
_entity_poly.type
_entity_poly.pdbx_seq_one_letter_code
_entity_poly.pdbx_strand_id
1 'polypeptide(L)'
;MYPTRIPTRRVALITALIAANLMALPALADSWRGSYEVTGVKGGDMLKMREGPGVGYKVIVGLPNGTRVKVQSCQRLGNTRWCEVTLERARGLKGYVSESYLREK
;
A
#
# COMPACT_ATOMS: atom_id res chain seq x y z
N MET A 1 38.94 -48.11 -53.87
CA MET A 1 38.08 -46.97 -54.26
C MET A 1 37.38 -46.47 -52.99
N TYR A 2 37.63 -45.23 -52.57
CA TYR A 2 37.08 -44.61 -51.33
C TYR A 2 35.57 -44.86 -51.16
N PRO A 3 35.04 -45.04 -49.94
CA PRO A 3 34.89 -43.89 -49.03
C PRO A 3 35.08 -44.24 -47.53
N THR A 4 35.27 -43.26 -46.65
CA THR A 4 34.16 -42.80 -45.79
C THR A 4 34.48 -41.44 -45.18
N ARG A 5 33.41 -40.65 -45.10
CA ARG A 5 33.38 -39.21 -44.83
C ARG A 5 33.58 -38.92 -43.35
N ILE A 6 34.24 -37.81 -43.05
CA ILE A 6 34.28 -37.16 -41.74
C ILE A 6 32.98 -36.36 -41.53
N PRO A 7 32.32 -36.49 -40.37
CA PRO A 7 31.57 -35.38 -39.78
C PRO A 7 32.12 -35.04 -38.38
N THR A 8 32.80 -33.91 -38.22
CA THR A 8 32.27 -32.64 -37.67
C THR A 8 31.64 -32.71 -36.27
N ARG A 9 32.44 -32.22 -35.31
CA ARG A 9 32.12 -31.47 -34.09
C ARG A 9 30.64 -31.34 -33.72
N ARG A 10 30.26 -31.85 -32.54
CA ARG A 10 29.30 -31.19 -31.62
C ARG A 10 29.72 -31.49 -30.18
N VAL A 11 30.48 -30.57 -29.59
CA VAL A 11 30.76 -30.57 -28.14
C VAL A 11 29.43 -30.37 -27.42
N ALA A 12 29.22 -31.20 -26.42
CA ALA A 12 27.97 -31.38 -25.71
C ALA A 12 27.52 -30.13 -24.95
N LEU A 13 26.19 -30.03 -24.86
CA LEU A 13 25.38 -29.11 -24.08
C LEU A 13 25.90 -28.90 -22.65
N ILE A 14 26.03 -27.63 -22.25
CA ILE A 14 25.93 -27.23 -20.84
C ILE A 14 24.81 -26.19 -20.77
N THR A 15 23.67 -26.64 -20.24
CA THR A 15 22.50 -25.82 -19.92
C THR A 15 22.81 -24.91 -18.74
N ALA A 16 23.02 -23.62 -18.98
CA ALA A 16 23.04 -22.61 -17.93
C ALA A 16 21.64 -21.95 -17.87
N LEU A 17 20.80 -22.47 -16.98
CA LEU A 17 19.57 -21.82 -16.50
C LEU A 17 19.95 -20.48 -15.87
N ILE A 18 19.72 -19.37 -16.55
CA ILE A 18 19.75 -18.06 -15.90
C ILE A 18 18.45 -17.94 -15.12
N ALA A 19 18.53 -18.20 -13.82
CA ALA A 19 17.43 -18.01 -12.87
C ALA A 19 16.91 -16.57 -13.00
N ALA A 20 15.63 -16.43 -13.36
CA ALA A 20 14.92 -15.17 -13.28
C ALA A 20 14.84 -14.79 -11.79
N ASN A 21 15.78 -13.94 -11.34
CA ASN A 21 15.70 -13.31 -10.05
C ASN A 21 14.48 -12.38 -10.05
N LEU A 22 13.34 -12.85 -9.55
CA LEU A 22 12.29 -11.99 -9.04
C LEU A 22 12.91 -11.19 -7.90
N MET A 23 13.41 -10.00 -8.20
CA MET A 23 13.53 -8.98 -7.16
C MET A 23 12.10 -8.66 -6.74
N ALA A 24 11.63 -9.34 -5.69
CA ALA A 24 10.56 -8.81 -4.89
C ALA A 24 11.07 -7.46 -4.39
N LEU A 25 10.70 -6.38 -5.08
CA LEU A 25 10.84 -5.05 -4.54
C LEU A 25 10.17 -5.12 -3.18
N PRO A 26 10.87 -4.88 -2.05
CA PRO A 26 10.16 -4.70 -0.81
C PRO A 26 9.17 -3.58 -1.09
N ALA A 27 7.87 -3.91 -1.09
CA ALA A 27 6.82 -2.92 -1.13
C ALA A 27 7.21 -1.94 -0.03
N LEU A 28 7.65 -0.73 -0.44
CA LEU A 28 8.17 0.29 0.45
C LEU A 28 7.28 0.27 1.67
N ALA A 29 7.81 -0.22 2.81
CA ALA A 29 7.01 -0.42 4.00
C ALA A 29 6.27 0.90 4.21
N ASP A 30 4.95 0.89 4.05
CA ASP A 30 4.17 2.11 3.99
C ASP A 30 4.40 2.78 5.34
N SER A 31 5.19 3.86 5.35
CA SER A 31 5.74 4.52 6.55
C SER A 31 4.64 5.09 7.45
N TRP A 32 3.40 4.84 7.08
CA TRP A 32 2.18 5.27 7.71
C TRP A 32 1.48 4.17 8.49
N ARG A 33 1.93 2.90 8.44
CA ARG A 33 1.34 1.86 9.29
C ARG A 33 1.64 2.15 10.76
N GLY A 34 0.60 2.41 11.54
CA GLY A 34 0.78 2.77 12.94
C GLY A 34 -0.50 3.25 13.62
N SER A 35 -0.33 3.76 14.84
CA SER A 35 -1.41 4.35 15.62
C SER A 35 -1.34 5.86 15.52
N TYR A 36 -2.47 6.48 15.21
CA TYR A 36 -2.58 7.91 14.97
C TYR A 36 -3.77 8.49 15.73
N GLU A 37 -3.73 9.79 15.93
CA GLU A 37 -4.79 10.58 16.52
C GLU A 37 -5.31 11.63 15.53
N VAL A 38 -6.63 11.81 15.52
CA VAL A 38 -7.29 12.87 14.75
C VAL A 38 -7.05 14.22 15.41
N THR A 39 -6.49 15.17 14.67
CA THR A 39 -6.17 16.52 15.13
C THR A 39 -6.47 17.56 14.05
N GLY A 40 -6.53 18.85 14.42
CA GLY A 40 -6.65 19.95 13.47
C GLY A 40 -8.05 20.14 12.85
N VAL A 41 -9.06 19.42 13.33
CA VAL A 41 -10.46 19.67 12.95
C VAL A 41 -10.96 20.92 13.68
N LYS A 42 -11.65 21.83 12.96
CA LYS A 42 -12.21 23.06 13.54
C LYS A 42 -13.29 22.74 14.58
N GLY A 43 -13.45 23.62 15.57
CA GLY A 43 -14.43 23.46 16.64
C GLY A 43 -15.86 23.28 16.10
N GLY A 44 -16.56 22.27 16.63
CA GLY A 44 -17.92 21.90 16.21
C GLY A 44 -17.99 20.99 14.97
N ASP A 45 -16.87 20.72 14.30
CA ASP A 45 -16.82 19.78 13.16
C ASP A 45 -16.12 18.46 13.53
N MET A 46 -16.17 17.51 12.60
CA MET A 46 -15.58 16.18 12.71
C MET A 46 -14.92 15.79 11.38
N LEU A 47 -13.75 15.16 11.46
CA LEU A 47 -13.07 14.57 10.31
C LEU A 47 -13.97 13.51 9.67
N LYS A 48 -14.25 13.66 8.38
CA LYS A 48 -15.10 12.71 7.67
C LYS A 48 -14.29 11.46 7.28
N MET A 49 -14.73 10.30 7.74
CA MET A 49 -14.26 9.01 7.24
C MET A 49 -15.20 8.53 6.15
N ARG A 50 -14.62 8.05 5.04
CA ARG A 50 -15.33 7.75 3.80
C ARG A 50 -15.14 6.31 3.36
N GLU A 51 -16.02 5.80 2.50
CA GLU A 51 -15.93 4.43 1.95
C GLU A 51 -14.72 4.23 1.05
N GLY A 52 -14.19 5.30 0.45
CA GLY A 52 -13.05 5.26 -0.45
C GLY A 52 -12.17 6.51 -0.39
N PRO A 53 -10.99 6.46 -1.05
CA PRO A 53 -9.99 7.52 -1.01
C PRO A 53 -10.43 8.68 -1.89
N GLY A 54 -11.13 9.67 -1.33
CA GLY A 54 -11.54 10.85 -2.08
C GLY A 54 -12.76 11.57 -1.51
N VAL A 55 -12.93 12.84 -1.87
CA VAL A 55 -14.09 13.65 -1.43
C VAL A 55 -15.42 13.24 -2.09
N GLY A 56 -15.37 12.50 -3.20
CA GLY A 56 -16.56 11.98 -3.89
C GLY A 56 -17.17 10.72 -3.27
N TYR A 57 -16.45 10.05 -2.37
CA TYR A 57 -16.95 8.85 -1.70
C TYR A 57 -17.90 9.20 -0.55
N LYS A 58 -18.88 8.35 -0.30
CA LYS A 58 -19.85 8.51 0.79
C LYS A 58 -19.14 8.61 2.15
N VAL A 59 -19.61 9.52 3.01
CA VAL A 59 -19.19 9.62 4.40
C VAL A 59 -19.89 8.55 5.21
N ILE A 60 -19.12 7.75 5.97
CA ILE A 60 -19.64 6.67 6.82
C ILE A 60 -19.65 7.04 8.29
N VAL A 61 -18.72 7.89 8.74
CA VAL A 61 -18.69 8.38 10.13
C VAL A 61 -17.91 9.69 10.22
N GLY A 62 -18.26 10.51 11.21
CA GLY A 62 -17.46 11.67 11.65
C GLY A 62 -16.59 11.32 12.84
N LEU A 63 -15.32 11.70 12.80
CA LEU A 63 -14.35 11.48 13.88
C LEU A 63 -14.02 12.82 14.55
N PRO A 64 -14.32 13.02 15.84
CA PRO A 64 -13.88 14.21 16.57
C PRO A 64 -12.36 14.21 16.76
N ASN A 65 -11.79 15.38 17.08
CA ASN A 65 -10.40 15.46 17.56
C ASN A 65 -10.21 14.54 18.77
N GLY A 66 -9.02 13.94 18.90
CA GLY A 66 -8.72 12.96 19.94
C GLY A 66 -9.14 11.52 19.60
N THR A 67 -9.78 11.30 18.46
CA THR A 67 -10.13 9.95 18.01
C THR A 67 -8.87 9.19 17.64
N ARG A 68 -8.67 8.02 18.26
CA ARG A 68 -7.56 7.12 17.94
C ARG A 68 -7.92 6.14 16.83
N VAL A 69 -7.04 6.05 15.85
CA VAL A 69 -7.17 5.21 14.67
C VAL A 69 -5.89 4.42 14.42
N LYS A 70 -6.03 3.26 13.78
CA LYS A 70 -4.90 2.51 13.22
C LYS A 70 -4.89 2.66 11.72
N VAL A 71 -3.79 3.17 11.18
CA VAL A 71 -3.59 3.30 9.74
C VAL A 71 -3.03 1.99 9.19
N GLN A 72 -3.64 1.50 8.11
CA GLN A 72 -3.27 0.23 7.44
C GLN A 72 -2.46 0.44 6.17
N SER A 73 -2.83 1.46 5.40
CA SER A 73 -2.17 1.85 4.15
C SER A 73 -2.54 3.29 3.81
N CYS A 74 -1.68 3.97 3.06
CA CYS A 74 -1.99 5.30 2.56
C CYS A 74 -1.68 5.44 1.07
N GLN A 75 -2.66 5.91 0.31
CA GLN A 75 -2.51 6.18 -1.13
C GLN A 75 -2.65 7.66 -1.44
N ARG A 76 -1.92 8.14 -2.45
CA ARG A 76 -2.02 9.51 -2.94
C ARG A 76 -3.07 9.56 -4.05
N LEU A 77 -4.07 10.43 -3.93
CA LEU A 77 -5.01 10.75 -5.00
C LEU A 77 -5.08 12.27 -5.19
N GLY A 78 -4.58 12.75 -6.34
CA GLY A 78 -4.33 14.17 -6.56
C GLY A 78 -3.37 14.74 -5.51
N ASN A 79 -3.74 15.87 -4.92
CA ASN A 79 -2.92 16.57 -3.92
C ASN A 79 -3.16 16.07 -2.49
N THR A 80 -4.02 15.07 -2.28
CA THR A 80 -4.37 14.56 -0.95
C THR A 80 -3.93 13.12 -0.79
N ARG A 81 -3.24 12.83 0.32
CA ARG A 81 -3.02 11.45 0.77
C ARG A 81 -4.24 10.99 1.57
N TRP A 82 -4.75 9.83 1.19
CA TRP A 82 -5.87 9.16 1.83
C TRP A 82 -5.36 7.90 2.51
N CYS A 83 -5.67 7.77 3.80
CA CYS A 83 -5.23 6.65 4.61
C CYS A 83 -6.42 5.77 4.96
N GLU A 84 -6.32 4.48 4.65
CA GLU A 84 -7.25 3.48 5.16
C GLU A 84 -6.98 3.29 6.66
N VAL A 85 -8.01 3.53 7.45
CA VAL A 85 -7.95 3.48 8.91
C VAL A 85 -9.01 2.55 9.48
N THR A 86 -8.73 2.05 10.68
CA THR A 86 -9.69 1.32 11.50
C THR A 86 -9.77 1.98 12.87
N LEU A 87 -10.98 2.10 13.42
CA LEU A 87 -11.14 2.64 14.78
C LEU A 87 -10.60 1.66 15.82
N GLU A 88 -9.81 2.16 16.77
CA GLU A 88 -9.29 1.32 17.86
C GLU A 88 -10.41 0.73 18.73
N ARG A 89 -11.44 1.55 19.02
CA ARG A 89 -12.58 1.17 19.86
C ARG A 89 -13.62 0.33 19.11
N ALA A 90 -13.62 0.35 17.78
CA ALA A 90 -14.58 -0.34 16.94
C ALA A 90 -13.86 -0.94 15.73
N ARG A 91 -13.17 -2.06 15.95
CA ARG A 91 -12.29 -2.69 14.94
C ARG A 91 -13.01 -3.11 13.64
N GLY A 92 -14.33 -3.23 13.66
CA GLY A 92 -15.13 -3.53 12.47
C GLY A 92 -15.37 -2.31 11.56
N LEU A 93 -15.18 -1.09 12.06
CA LEU A 93 -15.41 0.13 11.28
C LEU A 93 -14.10 0.59 10.64
N LYS A 94 -14.04 0.45 9.32
CA LYS A 94 -12.92 0.86 8.47
C LYS A 94 -13.37 1.85 7.40
N GLY A 95 -12.44 2.69 6.97
CA GLY A 95 -12.67 3.62 5.87
C GLY A 95 -11.45 4.49 5.62
N TYR A 96 -11.60 5.50 4.78
CA TYR A 96 -10.53 6.39 4.36
C TYR A 96 -10.70 7.78 4.98
N VAL A 97 -9.60 8.32 5.47
CA VAL A 97 -9.51 9.69 5.99
C VAL A 97 -8.37 10.44 5.31
N SER A 98 -8.44 11.76 5.31
CA SER A 98 -7.33 12.59 4.84
C SER A 98 -6.19 12.58 5.87
N GLU A 99 -4.98 12.28 5.40
CA GLU A 99 -3.75 12.26 6.19
C GLU A 99 -3.46 13.59 6.91
N SER A 100 -3.90 14.72 6.34
CA SER A 100 -3.62 16.05 6.88
C SER A 100 -4.10 16.24 8.33
N TYR A 101 -5.08 15.44 8.76
CA TYR A 101 -5.67 15.45 10.10
C TYR A 101 -5.14 14.33 11.02
N LEU A 102 -4.15 13.54 10.59
CA LEU A 102 -3.57 12.45 11.38
C LEU A 102 -2.21 12.86 11.94
N ARG A 103 -1.99 12.59 13.23
CA ARG A 103 -0.68 12.75 13.88
C ARG A 103 -0.32 11.46 14.58
N GLU A 104 0.96 11.07 14.48
CA GLU A 104 1.49 9.92 15.19
C GLU A 104 1.37 10.18 16.70
N LYS A 105 1.10 9.12 17.46
CA LYS A 105 0.88 9.18 18.91
C LYS A 105 2.14 8.78 19.67
#